data_AF-A0A7X2TVT1-F1
#
_entry.id   AF-A0A7X2TVT1-F1
#
_cell.length_a   1.000
_cell.length_b   1.000
_cell.length_c   1.000
_cell.angle_alpha   90.00
_cell.angle_beta   90.00
_cell.angle_gamma   90.00
#
_symmetry.space_group_name_H-M   'P 1'
#
loop_
_entity.id
_entity.type
_entity.pdbx_description
1 polymer ?
#
loop_
_entity_poly.entity_id
_entity_poly.type
_entity_poly.pdbx_seq_one_letter_code
_entity_poly.pdbx_strand_id
1 'polypeptide(L)'
;SARPGFSLDSLDTLAADAFLLDTPSDILFGGTGETFDWSVAAGSPKRIIIAGGLDASNVRLAIERARPWGVDACSRIESAPGRKDHSKMAAFLKAALAENL
;
A
#
# COMPACT_ATOMS: atom_id res chain seq x y z
N SER A 1 8.00 -8.51 -2.85
CA SER A 1 6.68 -8.84 -2.28
C SER A 1 6.88 -9.39 -0.88
N ALA A 2 6.21 -8.79 0.11
CA ALA A 2 6.25 -9.27 1.48
C ALA A 2 5.58 -10.65 1.55
N ARG A 3 6.37 -11.68 1.81
CA ARG A 3 5.93 -13.07 1.95
C ARG A 3 5.79 -13.41 3.44
N PRO A 4 5.09 -14.50 3.80
CA PRO A 4 5.14 -15.02 5.17
C PRO A 4 6.59 -15.13 5.67
N GLY A 5 6.87 -14.58 6.86
CA GLY A 5 8.22 -14.50 7.43
C GLY A 5 9.04 -13.25 7.07
N PHE A 6 8.46 -12.29 6.33
CA PHE A 6 9.07 -10.97 6.15
C PHE A 6 9.17 -10.22 7.50
N SER A 7 10.36 -9.73 7.83
CA SER A 7 10.60 -8.81 8.95
C SER A 7 11.20 -7.50 8.41
N LEU A 8 10.78 -6.37 8.99
CA LEU A 8 11.36 -5.06 8.70
C LEU A 8 12.86 -5.00 9.00
N ASP A 9 13.35 -5.79 9.96
CA ASP A 9 14.78 -5.82 10.33
C ASP A 9 15.67 -6.23 9.14
N SER A 10 15.13 -7.02 8.21
CA SER A 10 15.85 -7.42 7.00
C SER A 10 16.24 -6.22 6.12
N LEU A 11 15.52 -5.11 6.23
CA LEU A 11 15.78 -3.88 5.47
C LEU A 11 17.00 -3.11 5.99
N ASP A 12 17.45 -3.36 7.23
CA ASP A 12 18.55 -2.59 7.84
C ASP A 12 19.90 -2.84 7.16
N THR A 13 20.05 -4.00 6.53
CA THR A 13 21.26 -4.38 5.78
C THR A 13 21.30 -3.82 4.36
N LEU A 14 20.21 -3.20 3.90
CA LEU A 14 20.07 -2.70 2.55
C LEU A 14 20.26 -1.18 2.52
N ALA A 15 21.09 -0.71 1.58
CA ALA A 15 21.27 0.71 1.34
C ALA A 15 20.23 1.21 0.32
N ALA A 16 19.18 1.85 0.81
CA ALA A 16 18.15 2.50 -0.02
C ALA A 16 17.54 3.72 0.71
N ASP A 17 17.12 4.73 -0.06
CA ASP A 17 16.44 5.93 0.49
C ASP A 17 15.00 5.64 0.95
N ALA A 18 14.35 4.66 0.32
CA ALA A 18 13.03 4.18 0.67
C ALA A 18 12.84 2.73 0.20
N PHE A 19 11.94 2.01 0.86
CA PHE A 19 11.57 0.64 0.52
C PHE A 19 10.10 0.56 0.11
N LEU A 20 9.84 -0.04 -1.05
CA LEU A 20 8.49 -0.31 -1.53
C LEU A 20 8.07 -1.72 -1.11
N LEU A 21 7.02 -1.80 -0.27
CA LEU A 21 6.41 -3.04 0.16
C LEU A 21 5.19 -3.32 -0.71
N ASP A 22 5.38 -4.21 -1.69
CA ASP A 22 4.32 -4.61 -2.62
C ASP A 22 3.51 -5.79 -2.06
N THR A 23 2.21 -5.56 -1.92
CA THR A 23 1.24 -6.48 -1.33
C THR A 23 0.34 -7.05 -2.42
N PRO A 24 0.20 -8.37 -2.56
CA PRO A 24 -0.60 -8.94 -3.65
C PRO A 24 -2.07 -8.48 -3.56
N SER A 25 -2.62 -7.99 -4.67
CA SER A 25 -3.99 -7.47 -4.78
C SER A 25 -5.10 -8.52 -4.59
N ASP A 26 -4.73 -9.80 -4.71
CA ASP A 26 -5.66 -10.92 -4.95
C ASP A 26 -5.80 -11.85 -3.74
N ILE A 27 -5.20 -11.47 -2.62
CA ILE A 27 -5.19 -12.31 -1.43
C ILE A 27 -6.35 -11.90 -0.52
N LEU A 28 -7.51 -12.46 -0.84
CA LEU A 28 -8.27 -13.22 0.14
C LEU A 28 -7.51 -14.54 0.32
N PHE A 29 -6.57 -14.64 1.27
CA PHE A 29 -6.18 -15.99 1.72
C PHE A 29 -7.44 -16.60 2.33
N GLY A 30 -7.76 -17.83 1.94
CA GLY A 30 -9.05 -18.47 2.16
C GLY A 30 -9.63 -18.33 3.57
N GLY A 31 -10.94 -18.16 3.64
CA GLY A 31 -11.75 -18.44 4.83
C GLY A 31 -11.84 -17.36 5.93
N THR A 32 -11.00 -16.32 5.94
CA THR A 32 -11.00 -15.31 7.04
C THR A 32 -11.42 -13.89 6.64
N GLY A 33 -11.37 -13.50 5.35
CA GLY A 33 -11.79 -12.17 4.90
C GLY A 33 -10.80 -11.03 5.16
N GLU A 34 -9.55 -11.33 5.51
CA GLU A 34 -8.56 -10.32 5.89
C GLU A 34 -7.80 -9.77 4.67
N THR A 35 -8.02 -8.48 4.35
CA THR A 35 -7.08 -7.65 3.59
C THR A 35 -5.68 -7.73 4.19
N PHE A 36 -4.63 -7.80 3.37
CA PHE A 36 -3.23 -7.79 3.84
C PHE A 36 -3.00 -6.72 4.91
N ASP A 37 -2.40 -7.12 6.02
CA ASP A 37 -2.22 -6.23 7.15
C ASP A 37 -1.08 -5.23 6.88
N TRP A 38 -1.45 -4.04 6.39
CA TRP A 38 -0.53 -2.93 6.19
C TRP A 38 0.19 -2.51 7.47
N SER A 39 -0.25 -2.95 8.67
CA SER A 39 0.46 -2.72 9.93
C SER A 39 1.90 -3.24 9.92
N VAL A 40 2.26 -4.16 9.03
CA VAL A 40 3.66 -4.63 8.86
C VAL A 40 4.65 -3.50 8.55
N ALA A 41 4.18 -2.38 8.00
CA ALA A 41 4.99 -1.20 7.74
C ALA A 41 5.05 -0.23 8.94
N ALA A 42 4.17 -0.40 9.93
CA ALA A 42 4.06 0.50 11.07
C ALA A 42 5.32 0.44 11.95
N GLY A 43 5.79 1.60 12.39
CA GLY A 43 6.93 1.70 13.30
C GLY A 43 8.30 1.46 12.66
N SER A 44 8.39 1.26 11.35
CA SER A 44 9.69 1.19 10.67
C SER A 44 10.46 2.51 10.81
N PRO A 45 11.76 2.48 11.18
CA PRO A 45 12.61 3.68 11.15
C PRO A 45 12.99 4.08 9.70
N LYS A 46 12.72 3.21 8.71
CA LYS A 46 12.98 3.47 7.29
C LYS A 46 11.79 4.15 6.63
N ARG A 47 12.04 4.84 5.52
CA ARG A 47 10.95 5.36 4.66
C ARG A 47 10.30 4.21 3.92
N ILE A 48 9.04 3.93 4.25
CA ILE A 48 8.27 2.85 3.62
C ILE A 48 7.24 3.42 2.65
N ILE A 49 7.19 2.87 1.45
CA ILE A 49 6.13 3.08 0.46
C ILE A 49 5.29 1.80 0.41
N ILE A 50 3.98 1.90 0.59
CA ILE A 50 3.08 0.75 0.46
C ILE A 50 2.51 0.71 -0.95
N ALA A 51 2.57 -0.45 -1.58
CA ALA A 51 1.99 -0.69 -2.89
C ALA A 51 1.09 -1.94 -2.86
N GLY A 52 0.38 -2.12 -3.97
CA GLY A 52 -0.36 -3.35 -4.24
C GLY A 52 -1.83 -3.25 -3.87
N GLY A 53 -2.69 -3.37 -4.89
CA GLY A 53 -4.15 -3.38 -4.72
C GLY A 53 -4.79 -2.07 -4.21
N LEU A 54 -4.04 -0.97 -4.08
CA LEU A 54 -4.57 0.29 -3.54
C LEU A 54 -5.48 1.02 -4.54
N ASP A 55 -6.60 1.53 -4.03
CA ASP A 55 -7.57 2.36 -4.74
C ASP A 55 -8.26 3.36 -3.79
N ALA A 56 -9.21 4.13 -4.30
CA ALA A 56 -9.90 5.16 -3.52
C ALA A 56 -10.72 4.60 -2.34
N SER A 57 -11.08 3.32 -2.34
CA SER A 57 -11.86 2.68 -1.29
C SER A 57 -11.03 2.22 -0.10
N ASN A 58 -9.72 2.00 -0.28
CA ASN A 58 -8.87 1.37 0.74
C ASN A 58 -7.61 2.18 1.11
N VAL A 59 -7.18 3.14 0.29
CA VAL A 59 -5.92 3.87 0.52
C VAL A 59 -5.89 4.63 1.84
N ARG A 60 -7.04 5.17 2.27
CA ARG A 60 -7.11 5.88 3.55
C ARG A 60 -6.81 4.95 4.72
N LEU A 61 -7.46 3.79 4.75
CA LEU A 61 -7.28 2.76 5.77
C LEU A 61 -5.83 2.24 5.79
N ALA A 62 -5.22 2.04 4.62
CA ALA A 62 -3.83 1.63 4.51
C ALA A 62 -2.89 2.65 5.18
N ILE A 63 -3.07 3.94 4.89
CA ILE A 63 -2.26 5.00 5.49
C ILE A 63 -2.51 5.12 7.00
N GLU A 64 -3.75 5.01 7.47
CA GLU A 64 -4.06 5.08 8.90
C GLU A 64 -3.40 3.97 9.71
N ARG A 65 -3.47 2.73 9.19
CA ARG A 65 -2.92 1.55 9.86
C ARG A 65 -1.41 1.52 9.84
N ALA A 66 -0.79 1.94 8.73
CA ALA A 66 0.63 1.77 8.53
C ALA A 66 1.47 3.04 8.75
N ARG A 67 0.86 4.22 8.64
CA ARG A 67 1.53 5.53 8.62
C ARG A 67 2.79 5.53 7.73
N PRO A 68 2.68 5.12 6.45
CA PRO A 68 3.83 4.98 5.58
C PRO A 68 4.37 6.36 5.18
N TRP A 69 5.60 6.38 4.67
CA TRP A 69 6.16 7.57 4.04
C TRP A 69 5.45 7.92 2.72
N GLY A 70 4.95 6.90 2.01
CA GLY A 70 4.16 7.10 0.79
C GLY A 70 3.29 5.89 0.44
N VAL A 71 2.43 6.08 -0.56
CA VAL A 71 1.62 5.02 -1.16
C VAL A 71 1.81 5.01 -2.68
N ASP A 72 1.75 3.83 -3.28
CA ASP A 72 1.85 3.62 -4.72
C ASP A 72 0.62 2.82 -5.23
N ALA A 73 0.04 3.29 -6.34
CA ALA A 73 -1.12 2.67 -6.97
C ALA A 73 -0.90 2.56 -8.47
N CYS A 74 -1.14 1.36 -9.02
CA CYS A 74 -0.92 1.08 -10.44
C CYS A 74 -2.21 0.68 -11.16
N SER A 75 -2.61 -0.60 -11.11
CA SER A 75 -3.68 -1.17 -11.94
C SER A 75 -5.09 -0.74 -11.55
N ARG A 76 -5.35 -0.52 -10.26
CA ARG A 76 -6.70 -0.15 -9.78
C ARG A 76 -7.15 1.26 -10.23
N ILE A 77 -6.20 2.13 -10.56
CA ILE A 77 -6.45 3.47 -11.11
C ILE A 77 -6.40 3.51 -12.65
N GLU A 78 -6.44 2.35 -13.30
CA GLU A 78 -6.49 2.21 -14.76
C GLU A 78 -7.89 1.93 -15.28
N SER A 79 -8.15 2.34 -16.53
CA SER A 79 -9.36 1.97 -17.28
C SER A 79 -9.14 0.72 -18.16
N ALA A 80 -7.88 0.45 -18.51
CA ALA A 80 -7.37 -0.75 -19.17
C ALA A 80 -5.87 -0.87 -18.85
N PRO A 81 -5.24 -2.06 -18.98
CA PRO A 81 -3.83 -2.24 -18.66
C PRO A 81 -2.93 -1.16 -19.28
N GLY A 82 -2.20 -0.43 -18.43
CA GLY A 82 -1.29 0.66 -18.84
C GLY A 82 -1.96 1.98 -19.22
N ARG A 83 -3.30 2.09 -19.15
CA ARG A 83 -4.06 3.32 -19.45
C ARG A 83 -4.73 3.86 -18.19
N LYS A 84 -4.15 4.90 -17.60
CA LYS A 84 -4.68 5.58 -16.40
C LYS A 84 -6.06 6.17 -16.65
N ASP A 85 -6.90 6.12 -15.62
CA ASP A 85 -8.23 6.74 -15.58
C ASP A 85 -8.17 7.97 -14.67
N HIS A 86 -8.31 9.16 -15.26
CA HIS A 86 -8.23 10.43 -14.54
C HIS A 86 -9.24 10.55 -13.39
N SER A 87 -10.44 9.98 -13.55
CA SER A 87 -11.47 10.00 -12.51
C SER A 87 -11.06 9.12 -11.33
N LYS A 88 -10.49 7.95 -11.59
CA LYS A 88 -9.97 7.06 -10.54
C LYS A 88 -8.74 7.65 -9.84
N MET A 89 -7.84 8.29 -10.59
CA MET A 89 -6.68 9.00 -10.02
C MET A 89 -7.13 10.13 -9.09
N ALA A 90 -8.08 10.96 -9.52
CA ALA A 90 -8.61 12.04 -8.69
C ALA A 90 -9.30 11.51 -7.42
N ALA A 91 -10.09 10.44 -7.54
CA ALA A 91 -10.71 9.78 -6.40
C ALA A 91 -9.67 9.21 -5.42
N PHE A 92 -8.60 8.58 -5.93
CA PHE A 92 -7.50 8.05 -5.14
C PHE A 92 -6.79 9.15 -4.34
N LEU A 93 -6.40 10.24 -5.00
CA LEU A 93 -5.75 11.37 -4.35
C LEU A 93 -6.65 12.00 -3.29
N LYS A 94 -7.94 12.20 -3.61
CA LYS A 94 -8.92 12.73 -2.65
C LYS A 94 -9.02 11.86 -1.40
N ALA A 95 -9.08 10.53 -1.55
CA ALA A 95 -9.14 9.61 -0.43
C ALA A 95 -7.83 9.57 0.38
N ALA A 96 -6.67 9.60 -0.29
CA ALA A 96 -5.36 9.55 0.36
C ALA A 96 -5.05 10.80 1.19
N LEU A 97 -5.50 11.97 0.72
CA LEU A 97 -5.27 13.27 1.35
C LEU A 97 -6.39 13.70 2.31
N ALA A 98 -7.48 12.94 2.43
CA ALA A 98 -8.55 13.26 3.35
C ALA A 98 -8.08 13.14 4.80
N GLU A 99 -8.19 14.20 5.59
CA GLU A 99 -7.99 14.12 7.04
C GLU A 99 -9.26 13.62 7.71
N ASN A 100 -9.14 12.67 8.65
CA ASN A 100 -10.24 12.37 9.56
C ASN A 100 -10.26 13.45 10.64
N LEU A 101 -11.36 14.21 10.71
CA LEU A 101 -11.69 15.08 11.84
C LEU A 101 -12.08 14.25 13.07
#